data_AF-A0A538S255-F1
#
_entry.id   AF-A0A538S255-F1
#
_cell.length_a   1.000
_cell.length_b   1.000
_cell.length_c   1.000
_cell.angle_alpha   90.00
_cell.angle_beta   90.00
_cell.angle_gamma   90.00
#
_symmetry.space_group_name_H-M   'P 1'
#
loop_
_entity.id
_entity.type
_entity.pdbx_description
1 polymer ?
#
loop_
_entity_poly.entity_id
_entity_poly.type
_entity_poly.pdbx_seq_one_letter_code
_entity_poly.pdbx_strand_id
1 'polypeptide(L)'
;MCRALLVSLLFLVLAGCQTPPEQVPLKPLPEGGPPEGFSDLVKRARVQAGAANEAFYINKWSDLEDAAKGLDQTARFLTKATGVPNRHRHTLAVEAGDLGKEAAKLREAALAQDERRATDALQRIQLMVRQLRAED
;
A
#
# COMPACT_ATOMS: atom_id res chain seq x y z
N MET A 1 -25.82 -2.19 -45.42
CA MET A 1 -26.07 -1.95 -43.98
C MET A 1 -25.08 -2.68 -43.06
N CYS A 2 -24.50 -3.83 -43.44
CA CYS A 2 -23.51 -4.56 -42.62
C CYS A 2 -22.16 -3.85 -42.38
N ARG A 3 -21.74 -2.92 -43.26
CA ARG A 3 -20.47 -2.21 -43.14
C ARG A 3 -20.44 -1.18 -42.00
N ALA A 4 -21.56 -0.53 -41.71
CA ALA A 4 -21.65 0.47 -40.64
C ALA A 4 -21.59 -0.18 -39.24
N LEU A 5 -22.14 -1.39 -39.11
CA LEU A 5 -22.10 -2.18 -37.86
C LEU A 5 -20.67 -2.62 -37.50
N LEU A 6 -19.86 -2.99 -38.50
CA LEU A 6 -18.47 -3.42 -38.29
C LEU A 6 -17.55 -2.28 -37.83
N VAL A 7 -17.78 -1.05 -38.32
CA VAL A 7 -17.00 0.12 -37.90
C VAL A 7 -17.34 0.52 -36.47
N SER A 8 -18.62 0.46 -36.08
CA SER A 8 -19.05 0.78 -34.72
C SER A 8 -18.51 -0.23 -33.69
N LEU A 9 -18.42 -1.51 -34.06
CA LEU A 9 -17.83 -2.55 -33.21
C LEU A 9 -16.32 -2.34 -33.00
N LEU A 10 -15.61 -1.83 -34.01
CA LEU A 10 -14.18 -1.55 -33.93
C LEU A 10 -13.86 -0.38 -32.97
N PHE A 11 -14.72 0.64 -32.91
CA PHE A 11 -14.57 1.76 -31.98
C PHE A 11 -14.84 1.37 -30.51
N LEU A 12 -15.73 0.40 -30.27
CA LEU A 12 -16.01 -0.12 -28.92
C LEU A 12 -14.82 -0.89 -28.31
N VAL A 13 -14.00 -1.56 -29.14
CA VAL A 13 -12.82 -2.29 -28.66
C VAL A 13 -11.68 -1.33 -28.26
N LEU A 14 -11.55 -0.19 -28.93
CA LEU A 14 -10.50 0.80 -28.65
C LEU A 14 -10.76 1.64 -27.38
N ALA A 15 -12.02 1.74 -26.93
CA ALA A 15 -12.37 2.48 -25.72
C ALA A 15 -12.19 1.66 -24.42
N GLY A 16 -11.90 0.35 -24.51
CA GLY A 16 -11.87 -0.57 -23.37
C GLY A 16 -10.52 -0.71 -22.65
N CYS A 17 -9.42 -0.24 -23.24
CA CYS A 17 -8.10 -0.31 -22.62
C CYS A 17 -7.76 1.00 -21.91
N GLN A 18 -8.48 1.33 -20.82
CA GLN A 18 -7.94 2.26 -19.84
C GLN A 18 -6.84 1.50 -19.07
N THR A 19 -5.60 1.64 -19.52
CA THR A 19 -4.44 1.24 -18.71
C THR A 19 -4.56 1.94 -17.36
N PRO A 20 -4.54 1.19 -16.24
CA PRO A 20 -4.53 1.81 -14.93
C PRO A 20 -3.38 2.82 -14.86
N PRO A 21 -3.60 4.02 -14.30
CA PRO A 21 -2.53 4.99 -14.16
C PRO A 21 -1.38 4.35 -13.39
N GLU A 22 -0.16 4.50 -13.92
CA GLU A 22 1.06 4.04 -13.26
C GLU A 22 1.09 4.62 -11.84
N GLN A 23 1.09 3.75 -10.82
CA GLN A 23 1.11 4.19 -9.43
C GLN A 23 2.46 4.85 -9.15
N VAL A 24 2.48 6.18 -9.17
CA VAL A 24 3.66 6.97 -8.85
C VAL A 24 4.10 6.63 -7.41
N PRO A 25 5.38 6.29 -7.18
CA PRO A 25 5.90 6.04 -5.85
C PRO A 25 5.56 7.20 -4.91
N LEU A 26 4.90 6.88 -3.80
CA LEU A 26 4.52 7.90 -2.82
C LEU A 26 5.78 8.59 -2.29
N LYS A 27 5.81 9.92 -2.36
CA LYS A 27 6.91 10.71 -1.79
C LYS A 27 7.10 10.35 -0.31
N PRO A 28 8.35 10.19 0.17
CA PRO A 28 8.61 9.96 1.59
C PRO A 28 7.97 11.04 2.47
N LEU A 29 7.56 10.65 3.68
CA LEU A 29 7.07 11.62 4.67
C LEU A 29 8.23 12.52 5.13
N PRO A 30 8.01 13.84 5.31
CA PRO A 30 9.07 14.74 5.76
C PRO A 30 9.45 14.43 7.21
N GLU A 31 10.74 14.20 7.46
CA GLU A 31 11.24 13.99 8.82
C GLU A 31 11.16 15.30 9.63
N GLY A 32 10.54 15.24 10.81
CA GLY A 32 10.37 16.42 11.68
C GLY A 32 9.20 17.34 11.32
N GLY A 33 8.34 16.95 10.36
CA GLY A 33 7.09 17.64 10.07
C GLY A 33 6.07 17.58 11.23
N PRO A 34 5.02 18.42 11.20
CA PRO A 34 3.94 18.33 12.16
C PRO A 34 3.27 16.93 12.11
N PRO A 35 2.72 16.45 13.24
CA PRO A 35 1.98 15.19 13.27
C PRO A 35 0.89 15.10 12.20
N GLU A 36 0.92 14.07 11.38
CA GLU A 36 -0.11 13.83 10.37
C GLU A 36 -1.38 13.23 10.97
N GLY A 37 -2.50 13.40 10.26
CA GLY A 37 -3.78 12.83 10.65
C GLY A 37 -3.79 11.31 10.51
N PHE A 38 -4.40 10.62 11.47
CA PHE A 38 -4.55 9.17 11.47
C PHE A 38 -5.14 8.64 10.16
N SER A 39 -6.20 9.27 9.66
CA SER A 39 -6.86 8.87 8.42
C SER A 39 -5.94 8.91 7.20
N ASP A 40 -5.05 9.89 7.15
CA ASP A 40 -4.17 10.09 5.99
C ASP A 40 -3.01 9.11 6.01
N LEU A 41 -2.46 8.82 7.19
CA LEU A 41 -1.47 7.77 7.39
C LEU A 41 -2.03 6.38 7.08
N VAL A 42 -3.28 6.08 7.47
CA VAL A 42 -3.94 4.80 7.13
C VAL A 42 -4.20 4.69 5.62
N LYS A 43 -4.66 5.77 4.97
CA LYS A 43 -4.79 5.81 3.49
C LYS A 43 -3.45 5.57 2.81
N ARG A 44 -2.39 6.21 3.30
CA ARG A 44 -1.02 6.04 2.79
C ARG A 44 -0.55 4.60 2.92
N ALA A 45 -0.70 3.98 4.11
CA ALA A 45 -0.35 2.58 4.33
C ALA A 45 -1.09 1.64 3.37
N ARG A 46 -2.36 1.92 3.07
CA ARG A 46 -3.16 1.16 2.10
C ARG A 46 -2.61 1.26 0.68
N VAL A 47 -2.26 2.47 0.23
CA VAL A 47 -1.66 2.64 -1.10
C VAL A 47 -0.32 1.91 -1.19
N GLN A 48 0.54 2.04 -0.17
CA GLN A 48 1.84 1.35 -0.15
C GLN A 48 1.70 -0.17 -0.09
N ALA A 49 0.74 -0.70 0.68
CA ALA A 49 0.47 -2.14 0.71
C ALA A 49 -0.06 -2.67 -0.63
N GLY A 50 -0.85 -1.85 -1.35
CA GLY A 50 -1.28 -2.14 -2.73
C GLY A 50 -0.11 -2.20 -3.69
N ALA A 51 0.73 -1.16 -3.69
CA ALA A 51 1.94 -1.08 -4.52
C ALA A 51 2.92 -2.24 -4.23
N ALA A 52 3.12 -2.60 -2.96
CA ALA A 52 3.93 -3.75 -2.57
C ALA A 52 3.38 -5.06 -3.15
N ASN A 53 2.06 -5.26 -3.07
CA ASN A 53 1.43 -6.45 -3.60
C ASN A 53 1.58 -6.53 -5.14
N GLU A 54 1.37 -5.42 -5.84
CA GLU A 54 1.58 -5.34 -7.28
C GLU A 54 3.04 -5.65 -7.66
N ALA A 55 4.00 -4.98 -7.01
CA ALA A 55 5.43 -5.17 -7.23
C ALA A 55 5.86 -6.63 -7.03
N PHE A 56 5.35 -7.29 -5.98
CA PHE A 56 5.58 -8.71 -5.73
C PHE A 56 5.09 -9.58 -6.89
N TYR A 57 3.86 -9.40 -7.35
CA TYR A 57 3.28 -10.22 -8.43
C TYR A 57 3.99 -10.07 -9.78
N ILE A 58 4.61 -8.91 -10.04
CA ILE A 58 5.38 -8.68 -11.27
C ILE A 58 6.90 -8.87 -11.08
N ASN A 59 7.33 -9.46 -9.95
CA ASN A 59 8.73 -9.72 -9.60
C ASN A 59 9.63 -8.46 -9.59
N LYS A 60 9.06 -7.28 -9.34
CA LYS A 60 9.82 -6.04 -9.15
C LYS A 60 10.28 -5.92 -7.70
N TRP A 61 11.33 -6.67 -7.37
CA TRP A 61 11.86 -6.76 -6.01
C TRP A 61 12.37 -5.42 -5.43
N SER A 62 12.91 -4.54 -6.28
CA SER A 62 13.31 -3.17 -5.87
C SER A 62 12.11 -2.35 -5.40
N ASP A 63 11.03 -2.39 -6.17
CA ASP A 63 9.82 -1.62 -5.90
C ASP A 63 9.11 -2.19 -4.66
N LEU A 64 9.20 -3.51 -4.45
CA LEU A 64 8.74 -4.17 -3.23
C LEU A 64 9.53 -3.69 -2.00
N GLU A 65 10.86 -3.58 -2.12
CA GLU A 65 11.71 -3.05 -1.04
C GLU A 65 11.34 -1.60 -0.69
N ASP A 66 11.14 -0.75 -1.71
CA ASP A 66 10.81 0.66 -1.51
C ASP A 66 9.41 0.86 -0.93
N ALA A 67 8.43 0.05 -1.36
CA ALA A 67 7.12 0.04 -0.74
C ALA A 67 7.20 -0.41 0.74
N ALA A 68 8.03 -1.40 1.05
CA ALA A 68 8.27 -1.86 2.43
C ALA A 68 8.93 -0.77 3.30
N LYS A 69 9.93 -0.04 2.79
CA LYS A 69 10.51 1.14 3.48
C LYS A 69 9.44 2.21 3.74
N GLY A 70 8.59 2.45 2.76
CA GLY A 70 7.47 3.38 2.87
C GLY A 70 6.50 2.98 3.98
N LEU A 71 6.16 1.70 4.09
CA LEU A 71 5.29 1.16 5.14
C LEU A 71 5.92 1.28 6.53
N ASP A 72 7.22 0.98 6.68
CA ASP A 72 7.93 1.17 7.94
C ASP A 72 7.94 2.64 8.37
N GLN A 73 8.17 3.56 7.43
CA GLN A 73 8.08 4.99 7.72
C GLN A 73 6.66 5.37 8.18
N THR A 74 5.62 4.94 7.45
CA THR A 74 4.23 5.23 7.81
C THR A 74 3.87 4.68 9.20
N ALA A 75 4.34 3.46 9.53
CA ALA A 75 4.17 2.86 10.85
C ALA A 75 4.75 3.73 11.97
N ARG A 76 5.96 4.28 11.79
CA ARG A 76 6.56 5.20 12.78
C ARG A 76 5.73 6.46 12.97
N PHE A 77 5.19 7.02 11.90
CA PHE A 77 4.34 8.22 11.98
C PHE A 77 2.96 7.93 12.61
N LEU A 78 2.40 6.74 12.41
CA LEU A 78 1.13 6.33 13.04
C LEU A 78 1.19 6.42 14.57
N THR A 79 2.33 6.13 15.20
CA THR A 79 2.48 6.24 16.65
C THR A 79 2.29 7.66 17.20
N LYS A 80 2.44 8.68 16.33
CA LYS A 80 2.32 10.10 16.66
C LYS A 80 1.10 10.75 16.00
N ALA A 81 0.23 9.96 15.38
CA ALA A 81 -0.88 10.47 14.60
C ALA A 81 -1.84 11.32 15.44
N THR A 82 -2.40 12.36 14.81
CA THR A 82 -3.48 13.16 15.38
C THR A 82 -4.84 12.65 14.93
N GLY A 83 -5.90 12.97 15.69
CA GLY A 83 -7.26 12.56 15.32
C GLY A 83 -7.51 11.05 15.40
N VAL A 84 -6.80 10.35 16.28
CA VAL A 84 -6.95 8.90 16.45
C VAL A 84 -8.35 8.55 17.00
N PRO A 85 -9.13 7.70 16.33
CA PRO A 85 -10.43 7.25 16.82
C PRO A 85 -10.31 6.53 18.17
N ASN A 86 -11.33 6.65 19.03
CA ASN A 86 -11.33 6.06 20.38
C ASN A 86 -11.00 4.55 20.38
N ARG A 87 -11.46 3.82 19.36
CA ARG A 87 -11.19 2.38 19.17
C ARG A 87 -9.70 2.05 19.16
N HIS A 88 -8.86 2.92 18.61
CA HIS A 88 -7.42 2.68 18.44
C HIS A 88 -6.56 3.39 19.49
N ARG A 89 -7.11 4.29 20.33
CA ARG A 89 -6.30 5.14 21.22
C ARG A 89 -5.32 4.38 22.12
N HIS A 90 -5.69 3.19 22.56
CA HIS A 90 -4.87 2.38 23.47
C HIS A 90 -4.06 1.27 22.76
N THR A 91 -4.45 0.91 21.53
CA THR A 91 -3.82 -0.19 20.76
C THR A 91 -2.93 0.30 19.63
N LEU A 92 -3.09 1.56 19.18
CA LEU A 92 -2.42 2.10 18.01
C LEU A 92 -0.91 1.98 18.08
N ALA A 93 -0.31 2.23 19.25
CA ALA A 93 1.14 2.10 19.40
C ALA A 93 1.62 0.66 19.13
N VAL A 94 0.84 -0.35 19.54
CA VAL A 94 1.13 -1.76 19.30
C VAL A 94 0.87 -2.12 17.83
N GLU A 95 -0.30 -1.73 17.30
CA GLU A 95 -0.70 -1.98 15.90
C GLU A 95 0.31 -1.37 14.92
N ALA A 96 0.73 -0.13 15.16
CA ALA A 96 1.74 0.55 14.36
C ALA A 96 3.13 -0.10 14.52
N GLY A 97 3.50 -0.50 15.74
CA GLY A 97 4.75 -1.23 15.98
C GLY A 97 4.81 -2.57 15.23
N ASP A 98 3.71 -3.32 15.23
CA ASP A 98 3.62 -4.60 14.53
C ASP A 98 3.59 -4.43 13.02
N LEU A 99 2.93 -3.39 12.50
CA LEU A 99 3.02 -3.03 11.09
C LEU A 99 4.47 -2.72 10.67
N GLY A 100 5.21 -1.98 11.49
CA GLY A 100 6.64 -1.68 11.23
C GLY A 100 7.50 -2.95 11.20
N LYS A 101 7.26 -3.90 12.12
CA LYS A 101 7.97 -5.20 12.12
C LYS A 101 7.69 -6.00 10.86
N GLU A 102 6.44 -6.09 10.42
CA GLU A 102 6.09 -6.82 9.19
C GLU A 102 6.64 -6.12 7.95
N ALA A 103 6.67 -4.78 7.93
CA ALA A 103 7.32 -4.01 6.86
C ALA A 103 8.83 -4.30 6.80
N ALA A 104 9.51 -4.37 7.95
CA ALA A 104 10.93 -4.75 8.01
C ALA A 104 11.16 -6.17 7.48
N LYS A 105 10.33 -7.15 7.88
CA LYS A 105 10.40 -8.52 7.35
C LYS A 105 10.17 -8.58 5.84
N LEU A 106 9.20 -7.81 5.33
CA LEU A 106 8.93 -7.73 3.90
C LEU A 106 10.14 -7.18 3.15
N ARG A 107 10.78 -6.14 3.69
CA ARG A 107 12.00 -5.56 3.12
C ARG A 107 13.14 -6.58 3.06
N GLU A 108 13.39 -7.30 4.15
CA GLU A 108 14.40 -8.35 4.20
C GLU A 108 14.11 -9.48 3.20
N ALA A 109 12.84 -9.88 3.10
CA ALA A 109 12.42 -10.88 2.13
C ALA A 109 12.59 -10.39 0.68
N ALA A 110 12.28 -9.12 0.40
CA ALA A 110 12.45 -8.52 -0.92
C ALA A 110 13.93 -8.46 -1.33
N LEU A 111 14.82 -8.05 -0.41
CA LEU A 111 16.27 -8.05 -0.62
C LEU A 111 16.82 -9.45 -0.89
N ALA A 112 16.30 -10.46 -0.19
CA ALA A 112 16.66 -11.86 -0.39
C ALA A 112 15.93 -12.54 -1.57
N GLN A 113 14.99 -11.84 -2.21
CA GLN A 113 14.04 -12.40 -3.20
C GLN A 113 13.35 -13.69 -2.71
N ASP A 114 13.02 -13.73 -1.41
CA ASP A 114 12.39 -14.88 -0.77
C ASP A 114 10.86 -14.78 -0.91
N GLU A 115 10.34 -15.43 -1.95
CA GLU A 115 8.92 -15.40 -2.30
C GLU A 115 8.01 -15.83 -1.16
N ARG A 116 8.42 -16.84 -0.40
CA ARG A 116 7.61 -17.39 0.69
C ARG A 116 7.51 -16.38 1.83
N ARG A 117 8.66 -15.86 2.30
CA ARG A 117 8.67 -14.86 3.37
C ARG A 117 7.99 -13.56 2.94
N ALA A 118 8.16 -13.15 1.68
CA ALA A 118 7.50 -11.97 1.14
C ALA A 118 5.96 -12.15 1.13
N THR A 119 5.48 -13.32 0.69
CA THR A 119 4.04 -13.66 0.70
C THR A 119 3.46 -13.59 2.12
N ASP A 120 4.13 -14.23 3.09
CA ASP A 120 3.67 -14.25 4.49
C ASP A 120 3.59 -12.83 5.09
N ALA A 121 4.61 -12.00 4.85
CA ALA A 121 4.65 -10.62 5.33
C ALA A 121 3.57 -9.75 4.64
N LEU A 122 3.39 -9.88 3.32
CA LEU A 122 2.35 -9.16 2.57
C LEU A 122 0.95 -9.48 3.10
N GLN A 123 0.64 -10.75 3.35
CA GLN A 123 -0.66 -11.15 3.90
C GLN A 123 -0.92 -10.51 5.26
N ARG A 124 0.07 -10.49 6.15
CA ARG A 124 -0.03 -9.86 7.47
C ARG A 124 -0.21 -8.35 7.38
N ILE A 125 0.58 -7.68 6.55
CA ILE A 125 0.46 -6.23 6.29
C ILE A 125 -0.95 -5.90 5.79
N GLN A 126 -1.47 -6.64 4.81
CA GLN A 126 -2.81 -6.42 4.26
C GLN A 126 -3.92 -6.61 5.30
N LEU A 127 -3.76 -7.54 6.25
CA LEU A 127 -4.70 -7.70 7.36
C LEU A 127 -4.63 -6.52 8.33
N MET A 128 -3.42 -6.11 8.74
CA MET A 128 -3.21 -5.00 9.67
C MET A 128 -3.73 -3.67 9.11
N VAL A 129 -3.43 -3.37 7.85
CA VAL A 129 -3.93 -2.16 7.17
C VAL A 129 -5.45 -2.13 7.11
N ARG A 130 -6.10 -3.29 6.93
CA ARG A 130 -7.57 -3.39 6.98
C ARG A 130 -8.11 -3.16 8.39
N GLN A 131 -7.44 -3.66 9.41
CA GLN A 131 -7.83 -3.48 10.82
C GLN A 131 -7.69 -2.03 11.29
N LEU A 132 -6.70 -1.30 10.77
CA LEU A 132 -6.47 0.12 11.07
C LEU A 132 -7.52 1.07 10.47
N ARG A 133 -8.44 0.58 9.63
CA ARG A 133 -9.50 1.43 9.09
C ARG A 133 -10.44 1.85 10.23
N ALA A 134 -10.54 3.16 10.44
CA ALA A 134 -11.73 3.72 11.06
C ALA A 134 -12.91 3.34 10.13
N GLU A 135 -13.88 2.59 10.63
CA GLU A 135 -15.11 2.36 9.86
C GLU A 135 -15.74 3.73 9.53
N ASP A 136 -16.29 3.82 8.31
CA ASP A 136 -16.53 5.03 7.52
C ASP A 136 -17.26 6.19 8.24
#